data_AF-X1SKA1-F1
#
_entry.id   AF-X1SKA1-F1
#
_cell.length_a   1.000
_cell.length_b   1.000
_cell.length_c   1.000
_cell.angle_alpha   90.00
_cell.angle_beta   90.00
_cell.angle_gamma   90.00
#
_symmetry.space_group_name_H-M   'P 1'
#
loop_
_entity.id
_entity.type
_entity.pdbx_description
1 polymer ?
#
loop_
_entity_poly.entity_id
_entity_poly.type
_entity_poly.pdbx_seq_one_letter_code
_entity_poly.pdbx_strand_id
1 'polypeptide(L)'
;GKLSQKYLKGWLAQYQPNGNIWGIDRQGVVSMLRRLEAATGITCNPHTFRRTFACLLRKAGVDTMTIKDLGRWESLEMVQRYTRSVNFQDSLRFYKAPLS
;
A
#
# COMPACT_ATOMS: atom_id res chain seq x y z
N GLY A 1 5.68 7.99 1.67
CA GLY A 1 5.23 9.25 2.31
C GLY A 1 6.24 9.74 3.34
N LYS A 2 6.20 11.03 3.71
CA LYS A 2 7.17 11.66 4.63
C LYS A 2 7.25 10.98 6.01
N LEU A 3 6.11 10.53 6.55
CA LEU A 3 6.05 9.84 7.84
C LEU A 3 6.76 8.48 7.82
N SER A 4 6.44 7.63 6.84
CA SER A 4 7.10 6.32 6.68
C SER A 4 8.61 6.48 6.47
N GLN A 5 9.04 7.50 5.71
CA GLN A 5 10.45 7.82 5.52
C GLN A 5 11.13 8.20 6.85
N LYS A 6 10.48 9.02 7.68
CA LYS A 6 11.00 9.40 9.01
C LYS A 6 11.20 8.17 9.89
N TYR A 7 10.20 7.29 9.99
CA TYR A 7 10.30 6.07 10.79
C TYR A 7 11.36 5.11 10.27
N LEU A 8 11.45 4.92 8.94
CA LEU A 8 12.46 4.04 8.35
C LEU A 8 13.88 4.56 8.60
N LYS A 9 14.10 5.87 8.47
CA LYS A 9 15.40 6.49 8.79
C LYS A 9 15.75 6.31 10.28
N GLY A 10 14.78 6.53 11.17
CA GLY A 10 14.98 6.30 12.61
C GLY A 10 15.32 4.86 12.93
N TRP A 11 14.63 3.90 12.31
CA TRP A 11 14.91 2.47 12.46
C TRP A 11 16.33 2.12 12.00
N LEU A 12 16.72 2.53 10.79
CA LEU A 12 18.06 2.25 10.25
C LEU A 12 19.20 2.96 11.00
N ALA A 13 18.90 4.04 11.72
CA ALA A 13 19.89 4.71 12.57
C ALA A 13 20.13 3.93 13.88
N GLN A 14 19.15 3.19 14.38
CA GLN A 14 19.22 2.44 15.64
C GLN A 14 19.58 0.97 15.42
N TYR A 15 19.14 0.39 14.31
CA TYR A 15 19.32 -1.01 13.98
C TYR A 15 20.28 -1.13 12.79
N GLN A 16 21.41 -1.80 13.00
CA GLN A 16 22.34 -2.17 11.93
C GLN A 16 22.02 -3.60 11.46
N PRO A 17 21.29 -3.76 10.35
CA PRO A 17 20.86 -5.09 9.92
C PRO A 17 22.04 -5.92 9.40
N ASN A 18 22.15 -7.15 9.90
CA ASN A 18 22.97 -8.19 9.27
C ASN A 18 22.09 -8.98 8.28
N GLY A 19 22.07 -8.57 7.01
CA GLY A 19 21.22 -9.14 5.97
C GLY A 19 19.92 -8.36 5.77
N ASN A 20 18.80 -8.87 6.29
CA ASN A 20 17.50 -8.23 6.06
C ASN A 20 17.30 -7.00 6.98
N ILE A 21 16.75 -5.91 6.43
CA ILE A 21 16.62 -4.63 7.16
C ILE A 21 15.66 -4.68 8.36
N TRP A 22 14.81 -5.70 8.44
CA TRP A 22 13.78 -5.84 9.48
C TRP A 22 14.22 -6.71 10.66
N GLY A 23 15.31 -7.48 10.52
CA GLY A 23 15.75 -8.45 11.52
C GLY A 23 14.80 -9.62 11.76
N ILE A 24 13.75 -9.77 10.95
CA ILE A 24 12.72 -10.79 11.11
C ILE A 24 12.50 -11.55 9.81
N ASP A 25 12.03 -12.78 9.94
CA ASP A 25 11.68 -13.63 8.81
C ASP A 25 10.20 -13.48 8.43
N ARG A 26 9.74 -14.30 7.48
CA ARG A 26 8.35 -14.33 7.04
C ARG A 26 7.38 -14.59 8.20
N GLN A 27 7.73 -15.49 9.13
CA GLN A 27 6.86 -15.84 10.26
C GLN A 27 6.77 -14.69 11.26
N GLY A 28 7.88 -13.99 11.50
CA GLY A 28 7.90 -12.77 12.30
C GLY A 28 6.95 -11.70 11.76
N VAL A 29 6.96 -11.47 10.44
CA VAL A 29 6.02 -10.54 9.80
C VAL A 29 4.56 -11.00 9.97
N VAL A 30 4.27 -12.28 9.76
CA VAL A 30 2.91 -12.83 9.94
C VAL A 30 2.45 -12.70 11.39
N SER A 31 3.32 -12.98 12.35
CA SER A 31 3.03 -12.85 13.78
C SER A 31 2.74 -11.39 14.17
N MET A 32 3.56 -10.46 13.69
CA MET A 32 3.34 -9.01 13.87
C MET A 32 1.96 -8.60 13.31
N LEU A 33 1.60 -9.06 12.12
CA LEU A 33 0.32 -8.75 11.49
C LEU A 33 -0.88 -9.34 12.25
N ARG A 34 -0.77 -10.56 12.77
CA ARG A 34 -1.82 -11.16 13.63
C ARG A 34 -2.04 -10.37 14.91
N ARG A 35 -0.97 -9.89 15.54
CA ARG A 35 -1.06 -9.03 16.73
C ARG A 35 -1.73 -7.70 16.41
N LEU A 36 -1.42 -7.13 15.24
CA LEU A 36 -2.07 -5.90 14.77
C LEU A 36 -3.57 -6.12 14.52
N GLU A 37 -3.94 -7.23 13.90
CA GLU A 37 -5.34 -7.63 13.69
C GLU A 37 -6.08 -7.77 15.02
N ALA A 38 -5.50 -8.46 16.00
CA ALA A 38 -6.10 -8.60 17.33
C ALA A 38 -6.26 -7.25 18.06
N ALA A 39 -5.29 -6.34 17.92
CA ALA A 39 -5.33 -5.04 18.58
C ALA A 39 -6.32 -4.05 17.93
N THR A 40 -6.56 -4.18 16.62
CA THR A 40 -7.40 -3.25 15.86
C THR A 40 -8.81 -3.79 15.58
N GLY A 41 -9.01 -5.10 15.66
CA GLY A 41 -10.23 -5.78 15.22
C GLY A 41 -10.40 -5.79 13.69
N ILE A 42 -9.38 -5.38 12.93
CA ILE A 42 -9.42 -5.27 11.47
C ILE A 42 -8.52 -6.34 10.86
N THR A 43 -8.99 -7.03 9.83
CA THR A 43 -8.18 -8.03 9.11
C THR A 43 -6.86 -7.43 8.61
N CYS A 44 -5.75 -7.87 9.19
CA CYS A 44 -4.41 -7.39 8.86
C CYS A 44 -3.60 -8.53 8.24
N ASN A 45 -3.67 -8.67 6.91
CA ASN A 45 -2.81 -9.59 6.19
C ASN A 45 -2.13 -8.89 5.00
N PRO A 46 -0.98 -9.40 4.50
CA PRO A 46 -0.20 -8.73 3.46
C PRO A 46 -1.00 -8.46 2.18
N HIS A 47 -1.88 -9.39 1.80
CA HIS A 47 -2.68 -9.26 0.60
C HIS A 47 -3.72 -8.14 0.72
N THR A 48 -4.38 -8.01 1.87
CA THR A 48 -5.30 -6.90 2.17
C THR A 48 -4.61 -5.56 2.06
N PHE A 49 -3.42 -5.39 2.67
CA PHE A 49 -2.65 -4.14 2.54
C PHE A 49 -2.29 -3.82 1.08
N ARG A 50 -1.88 -4.83 0.31
CA ARG A 50 -1.53 -4.67 -1.10
C ARG A 50 -2.74 -4.25 -1.95
N ARG A 51 -3.93 -4.82 -1.69
CA ARG A 51 -5.18 -4.41 -2.33
C ARG A 51 -5.56 -2.98 -1.96
N THR A 52 -5.54 -2.66 -0.67
CA THR A 52 -5.85 -1.32 -0.16
C THR A 52 -4.92 -0.27 -0.76
N PHE A 53 -3.63 -0.57 -0.91
CA PHE A 53 -2.67 0.30 -1.60
C PHE A 53 -3.12 0.63 -3.03
N ALA A 54 -3.48 -0.37 -3.85
CA ALA A 54 -3.98 -0.14 -5.21
C ALA A 54 -5.27 0.70 -5.22
N CYS A 55 -6.22 0.38 -4.33
CA CYS A 55 -7.49 1.12 -4.23
C CYS A 55 -7.27 2.58 -3.83
N LEU A 56 -6.40 2.86 -2.85
CA LEU A 56 -6.09 4.21 -2.39
C LEU A 56 -5.40 5.04 -3.49
N LEU A 57 -4.44 4.45 -4.22
CA LEU A 57 -3.81 5.13 -5.35
C LEU A 57 -4.80 5.45 -6.46
N ARG A 58 -5.70 4.51 -6.78
CA ARG A 58 -6.74 4.75 -7.78
C ARG A 58 -7.70 5.86 -7.34
N LYS A 59 -8.14 5.83 -6.08
CA LYS A 59 -8.97 6.90 -5.49
C LYS A 59 -8.25 8.24 -5.55
N ALA A 60 -6.93 8.27 -5.40
CA ALA A 60 -6.11 9.48 -5.55
C ALA A 60 -5.86 9.90 -7.02
N GLY A 61 -6.50 9.24 -7.99
CA GLY A 61 -6.40 9.58 -9.41
C GLY A 61 -5.18 9.01 -10.14
N VAL A 62 -4.40 8.13 -9.50
CA VAL A 62 -3.25 7.49 -10.16
C VAL A 62 -3.75 6.49 -11.20
N ASP A 63 -3.12 6.49 -12.37
CA ASP A 63 -3.47 5.60 -13.47
C ASP A 63 -3.09 4.13 -13.17
N THR A 64 -3.79 3.20 -13.80
CA THR A 64 -3.62 1.77 -13.56
C THR A 64 -2.28 1.21 -14.01
N MET A 65 -1.60 1.84 -14.99
CA MET A 65 -0.26 1.41 -15.42
C MET A 65 0.77 1.78 -14.36
N THR A 66 0.73 3.02 -13.87
CA THR A 66 1.60 3.46 -12.77
C THR A 66 1.36 2.66 -11.50
N ILE A 67 0.11 2.34 -11.15
CA ILE A 67 -0.19 1.48 -10.00
C ILE A 67 0.39 0.07 -10.19
N LYS A 68 0.25 -0.51 -11.39
CA LYS A 68 0.83 -1.81 -11.73
C LYS A 68 2.34 -1.81 -11.52
N ASP A 69 3.03 -0.79 -12.02
CA ASP A 69 4.49 -0.70 -11.93
C ASP A 69 4.96 -0.46 -10.49
N LEU A 70 4.29 0.42 -9.74
CA LEU A 70 4.60 0.71 -8.35
C LEU A 70 4.44 -0.50 -7.44
N GLY A 71 3.35 -1.26 -7.60
CA GLY A 71 3.18 -2.48 -6.82
C GLY A 71 3.83 -3.71 -7.44
N ARG A 72 4.39 -3.62 -8.66
CA ARG A 72 4.95 -4.77 -9.40
C ARG A 72 3.93 -5.89 -9.58
N TRP A 73 2.76 -5.56 -10.11
CA TRP A 73 1.78 -6.56 -10.51
C TRP A 73 2.12 -7.13 -11.89
N GLU A 74 1.95 -8.44 -12.06
CA GLU A 74 2.25 -9.14 -13.31
C GLU A 74 1.41 -8.63 -14.48
N SER A 75 0.14 -8.29 -14.23
CA SER A 75 -0.78 -7.82 -15.25
C SER A 75 -1.61 -6.61 -14.81
N LEU A 76 -2.02 -5.82 -15.80
CA LEU A 76 -2.96 -4.71 -15.60
C LEU A 76 -4.32 -5.21 -15.12
N GLU A 77 -4.76 -6.37 -15.60
CA GLU A 77 -6.03 -6.99 -15.22
C GLU A 77 -6.13 -7.21 -13.70
N MET A 78 -5.02 -7.59 -13.06
CA MET A 78 -4.98 -7.78 -11.60
C MET A 78 -5.23 -6.47 -10.86
N VAL A 79 -4.65 -5.35 -11.33
CA VAL A 79 -4.89 -4.02 -10.76
C VAL A 79 -6.32 -3.56 -11.02
N GLN A 80 -6.84 -3.77 -12.23
CA GLN A 80 -8.23 -3.47 -12.58
C GLN A 80 -9.22 -4.22 -11.70
N ARG A 81 -8.94 -5.49 -11.36
CA ARG A 81 -9.78 -6.30 -10.46
C ARG A 81 -9.91 -5.67 -9.07
N TYR A 82 -8.81 -5.15 -8.50
CA TYR A 82 -8.85 -4.50 -7.19
C TYR A 82 -9.50 -3.12 -7.23
N THR A 83 -9.30 -2.40 -8.34
CA THR A 83 -9.76 -1.03 -8.50
C THR A 83 -11.16 -0.90 -9.09
N ARG A 84 -11.80 -2.01 -9.51
CA ARG A 84 -13.15 -2.04 -10.10
C ARG A 84 -14.23 -1.42 -9.18
N SER A 85 -14.03 -1.48 -7.87
CA SER A 85 -14.96 -0.90 -6.89
C SER A 85 -14.76 0.61 -6.67
N VAL A 86 -13.71 1.21 -7.24
CA VAL A 86 -13.49 2.66 -7.20
C VAL A 86 -14.35 3.31 -8.28
N ASN A 87 -15.40 3.97 -7.86
CA ASN A 87 -16.43 4.56 -8.70
C ASN A 87 -16.04 5.96 -9.17
N PHE A 88 -16.65 6.40 -10.28
CA PHE A 88 -16.36 7.69 -10.94
C PHE A 88 -16.47 8.90 -9.99
N GLN A 89 -17.32 8.82 -8.95
CA GLN A 89 -17.43 9.86 -7.93
C GLN A 89 -16.19 9.99 -7.03
N ASP A 90 -15.42 8.93 -6.81
CA ASP A 90 -14.14 9.03 -6.11
C ASP A 90 -13.12 9.84 -6.94
N SER A 91 -13.14 9.67 -8.27
CA SER A 91 -12.27 10.40 -9.20
C SER A 91 -12.71 11.84 -9.48
N LEU A 92 -14.00 12.16 -9.34
CA LEU A 92 -14.53 13.52 -9.54
C LEU A 92 -13.91 14.55 -8.57
N ARG A 93 -13.45 14.13 -7.38
CA ARG A 93 -12.74 15.00 -6.43
C ARG A 93 -11.42 15.56 -6.97
N PHE A 94 -10.82 14.89 -7.95
CA PHE A 94 -9.55 15.28 -8.56
C PHE A 94 -9.73 15.87 -9.97
N TYR A 95 -10.97 15.87 -10.48
CA TYR A 95 -11.29 16.46 -11.78
C TYR A 95 -11.34 17.98 -11.63
N LYS A 96 -10.29 18.68 -12.09
CA LYS A 96 -10.35 20.12 -12.32
C LYS A 96 -11.00 20.34 -13.69
N ALA A 97 -12.00 21.21 -13.75
CA ALA A 97 -12.60 21.61 -15.02
C ALA A 97 -11.49 22.07 -15.99
N PRO A 98 -11.57 21.72 -17.28
CA PRO A 98 -10.72 22.35 -18.28
C PRO A 98 -10.93 23.86 -18.16
N LEU A 99 -9.83 24.59 -17.98
CA LEU A 99 -9.83 26.05 -17.85
C LEU A 99 -10.77 26.67 -18.89
N SER A 100 -11.76 27.44 -18.43
CA SER A 100 -12.64 28.26 -19.27
C SER A 100 -11.89 29.48 -19.79
#